data_AF-A0A956KRW2-F1
#
_entry.id   AF-A0A956KRW2-F1
#
_cell.length_a   1.000
_cell.length_b   1.000
_cell.length_c   1.000
_cell.angle_alpha   90.00
_cell.angle_beta   90.00
_cell.angle_gamma   90.00
#
_symmetry.space_group_name_H-M   'P 1'
#
loop_
_entity.id
_entity.type
_entity.pdbx_description
1 polymer ?
#
loop_
_entity_poly.entity_id
_entity_poly.type
_entity_poly.pdbx_seq_one_letter_code
_entity_poly.pdbx_strand_id
1 'polypeptide(L)'
;MSTRATLRLTLDCDNACGFCGQGSRHGPLPFSDDALVALREHGDEISFVGGEPSLDPRLPTAIARARELGFVAVGLQSNGRRLAADDALFSALVAAGLSDLHLSIHGPTAEVHDYHSGRPGSFAAAMDLLERCARAGLPVVVTTVITRSNFRELGKLAPLL
;
A
#
# COMPACT_ATOMS: atom_id res chain seq x y z
N MET A 1 -6.78 13.26 18.97
CA MET A 1 -5.86 12.81 17.91
C MET A 1 -6.13 11.33 17.72
N SER A 2 -6.69 10.93 16.58
CA SER A 2 -6.73 9.50 16.24
C SER A 2 -5.29 9.03 16.03
N THR A 3 -4.97 7.84 16.56
CA THR A 3 -3.65 7.21 16.41
C THR A 3 -3.81 6.06 15.43
N ARG A 4 -3.11 6.13 14.29
CA ARG A 4 -3.12 5.09 13.27
C ARG A 4 -2.00 4.09 13.54
N ALA A 5 -2.38 2.87 13.93
CA ALA A 5 -1.46 1.76 14.08
C ALA A 5 -0.93 1.29 12.72
N THR A 6 0.26 0.67 12.70
CA THR A 6 0.78 0.00 11.51
C THR A 6 1.05 -1.46 11.81
N LEU A 7 0.66 -2.34 10.88
CA LEU A 7 0.85 -3.79 11.01
C LEU A 7 1.49 -4.35 9.76
N ARG A 8 2.47 -5.25 9.93
CA ARG A 8 3.18 -5.91 8.83
C ARG A 8 2.83 -7.39 8.79
N LEU A 9 2.28 -7.84 7.66
CA LEU A 9 1.97 -9.27 7.44
C LEU A 9 3.16 -10.04 6.83
N THR A 10 3.95 -9.35 6.02
CA THR A 10 5.08 -9.92 5.31
C THR A 10 6.18 -8.89 5.08
N LEU A 11 7.41 -9.37 4.92
CA LEU A 11 8.53 -8.62 4.37
C LEU A 11 8.78 -8.97 2.90
N ASP A 12 8.04 -9.90 2.30
CA ASP A 12 8.14 -10.16 0.86
C ASP A 12 7.66 -8.95 0.07
N CYS A 13 8.40 -8.58 -0.98
CA CYS A 13 8.08 -7.46 -1.85
C CYS A 13 8.46 -7.84 -3.28
N ASP A 14 7.63 -7.46 -4.25
CA ASP A 14 7.86 -7.70 -5.68
C ASP A 14 8.57 -6.52 -6.38
N ASN A 15 8.84 -5.43 -5.66
CA ASN A 15 9.71 -4.32 -6.05
C ASN A 15 11.11 -4.43 -5.42
N ALA A 16 12.07 -3.72 -6.00
CA ALA A 16 13.47 -3.70 -5.57
C ALA A 16 13.97 -2.26 -5.37
N CYS A 17 13.21 -1.45 -4.63
CA CYS A 17 13.47 -0.01 -4.52
C CYS A 17 14.83 0.28 -3.87
N GLY A 18 15.67 1.07 -4.54
CA GLY A 18 17.04 1.37 -4.06
C GLY A 18 17.11 2.16 -2.74
N PHE A 19 16.03 2.82 -2.33
CA PHE A 19 15.91 3.57 -1.08
C PHE A 19 15.12 2.83 0.01
N CYS A 20 14.74 1.57 -0.21
CA CYS A 20 13.86 0.86 0.71
C CYS A 20 14.52 0.66 2.08
N GLY A 21 13.91 1.18 3.15
CA GLY A 21 14.38 0.97 4.53
C GLY A 21 14.32 -0.48 4.99
N GLN A 22 13.63 -1.36 4.27
CA GLN A 22 13.63 -2.80 4.53
C GLN A 22 14.96 -3.48 4.13
N GLY A 23 15.65 -2.97 3.11
CA GLY A 23 16.82 -3.62 2.52
C GLY A 23 16.46 -5.00 1.94
N SER A 24 17.32 -5.99 2.19
CA SER A 24 17.19 -7.36 1.66
C SER A 24 16.37 -8.33 2.53
N ARG A 25 15.74 -7.85 3.61
CA ARG A 25 14.91 -8.71 4.47
C ARG A 25 13.67 -9.16 3.71
N HIS A 26 13.31 -10.43 3.87
CA HIS A 26 12.17 -11.08 3.21
C HIS A 26 11.54 -12.13 4.15
N GLY A 27 10.38 -12.66 3.75
CA GLY A 27 9.66 -13.72 4.45
C GLY A 27 8.41 -13.27 5.19
N PRO A 28 7.54 -14.23 5.54
CA PRO A 28 6.28 -13.97 6.22
C PRO A 28 6.53 -13.51 7.66
N LEU A 29 5.63 -12.68 8.18
CA LEU A 29 5.61 -12.32 9.59
C LEU A 29 4.47 -13.04 10.33
N PRO A 30 4.66 -13.34 11.63
CA PRO A 30 3.58 -13.81 12.48
C PRO A 30 2.43 -12.82 12.51
N PHE A 31 1.22 -13.33 12.41
CA PHE A 31 -0.01 -12.55 12.50
C PHE A 31 -1.07 -13.39 13.20
N SER A 32 -1.76 -12.80 14.16
CA SER A 32 -2.87 -13.39 14.91
C SER A 32 -3.96 -12.35 15.13
N ASP A 33 -5.17 -12.81 15.43
CA ASP A 33 -6.28 -11.93 15.79
C ASP A 33 -5.96 -11.11 17.06
N ASP A 34 -5.28 -11.71 18.03
CA ASP A 34 -4.83 -11.04 19.26
C ASP A 34 -3.99 -9.80 18.98
N ALA A 35 -3.21 -9.79 17.88
CA ALA A 35 -2.45 -8.61 17.49
C ALA A 35 -3.36 -7.46 17.06
N LEU A 36 -4.46 -7.73 16.35
CA LEU A 36 -5.45 -6.71 15.99
C LEU A 36 -6.20 -6.20 17.22
N VAL A 37 -6.57 -7.10 18.14
CA VAL A 37 -7.23 -6.73 19.41
C VAL A 37 -6.32 -5.80 20.22
N ALA A 38 -5.05 -6.16 20.41
CA ALA A 38 -4.09 -5.33 21.13
C ALA A 38 -3.90 -3.95 20.47
N LEU A 39 -3.82 -3.89 19.13
CA LEU A 39 -3.74 -2.60 18.44
C LEU A 39 -5.01 -1.75 18.61
N ARG A 40 -6.18 -2.39 18.68
CA ARG A 40 -7.47 -1.70 18.85
C ARG A 40 -7.60 -1.03 20.20
N GLU A 41 -6.92 -1.54 21.23
CA GLU A 41 -6.84 -0.91 22.56
C GLU A 41 -6.08 0.43 22.53
N HIS A 42 -5.22 0.66 21.53
CA HIS A 42 -4.38 1.85 21.42
C HIS A 42 -4.85 2.87 20.37
N GLY A 43 -5.74 2.47 19.47
CA GLY A 43 -6.22 3.33 18.40
C GLY A 43 -7.44 2.77 17.67
N ASP A 44 -8.09 3.62 16.90
CA ASP A 44 -9.26 3.29 16.08
C ASP A 44 -8.92 3.22 14.58
N GLU A 45 -7.68 3.51 14.19
CA GLU A 45 -7.21 3.40 12.82
C GLU A 45 -6.03 2.42 12.70
N ILE A 46 -5.95 1.71 11.58
CA ILE A 46 -4.86 0.78 11.27
C ILE A 46 -4.45 0.90 9.81
N SER A 47 -3.17 0.68 9.50
CA SER A 47 -2.69 0.50 8.14
C SER A 47 -1.83 -0.76 8.00
N PHE A 48 -2.15 -1.55 6.99
CA PHE A 48 -1.31 -2.68 6.58
C PHE A 48 -0.14 -2.16 5.75
N VAL A 49 1.07 -2.44 6.21
CA VAL A 49 2.34 -2.00 5.61
C VAL A 49 3.33 -3.18 5.56
N GLY A 50 4.58 -2.98 5.14
CA GLY A 50 5.62 -4.01 5.21
C GLY A 50 6.47 -4.03 3.96
N GLY A 51 6.74 -5.23 3.44
CA GLY A 51 7.18 -5.39 2.05
C GLY A 51 6.08 -4.93 1.11
N GLU A 52 5.45 -5.85 0.39
CA GLU A 52 4.21 -5.59 -0.34
C GLU A 52 3.07 -6.39 0.31
N PRO A 53 2.19 -5.75 1.11
CA PRO A 53 1.16 -6.48 1.85
C PRO A 53 0.21 -7.25 0.95
N SER A 54 -0.03 -6.77 -0.29
CA SER A 54 -0.89 -7.48 -1.24
C SER A 54 -0.37 -8.86 -1.63
N LEU A 55 0.91 -9.18 -1.37
CA LEU A 55 1.45 -10.53 -1.58
C LEU A 55 0.97 -11.53 -0.52
N ASP A 56 0.54 -11.08 0.65
CA ASP A 56 0.11 -11.97 1.73
C ASP A 56 -1.35 -12.43 1.52
N PRO A 57 -1.62 -13.74 1.43
CA PRO A 57 -2.98 -14.25 1.21
C PRO A 57 -3.94 -13.97 2.37
N ARG A 58 -3.42 -13.62 3.56
CA ARG A 58 -4.24 -13.31 4.75
C ARG A 58 -4.79 -11.88 4.71
N LEU A 59 -4.29 -11.00 3.82
CA LEU A 59 -4.65 -9.58 3.80
C LEU A 59 -6.17 -9.31 3.75
N PRO A 60 -6.98 -9.94 2.87
CA PRO A 60 -8.42 -9.69 2.83
C PRO A 60 -9.12 -10.03 4.16
N THR A 61 -8.79 -11.18 4.75
CA THR A 61 -9.33 -11.60 6.04
C THR A 61 -8.89 -10.69 7.18
N ALA A 62 -7.64 -10.22 7.16
CA ALA A 62 -7.12 -9.29 8.16
C ALA A 62 -7.83 -7.92 8.11
N ILE A 63 -8.12 -7.41 6.91
CA ILE A 63 -8.91 -6.18 6.73
C ILE A 63 -10.33 -6.35 7.24
N ALA A 64 -11.01 -7.43 6.84
CA ALA A 64 -12.37 -7.72 7.29
C ALA A 64 -12.42 -7.84 8.82
N ARG A 65 -11.45 -8.51 9.41
CA ARG A 65 -11.36 -8.68 10.86
C ARG A 65 -11.10 -7.35 11.59
N ALA A 66 -10.24 -6.48 11.05
CA ALA A 66 -10.07 -5.14 11.60
C ALA A 66 -11.39 -4.34 11.57
N ARG A 67 -12.20 -4.48 10.52
CA ARG A 67 -13.53 -3.86 10.49
C ARG A 67 -14.47 -4.41 11.56
N GLU A 68 -14.51 -5.72 11.74
CA GLU A 68 -15.31 -6.36 12.79
C GLU A 68 -14.93 -5.90 14.20
N LEU A 69 -13.63 -5.66 14.44
CA LEU A 69 -13.10 -5.12 15.69
C LEU A 69 -13.36 -3.60 15.87
N GLY A 70 -14.01 -2.96 14.91
CA GLY A 70 -14.44 -1.57 15.01
C GLY A 70 -13.33 -0.55 14.76
N PHE A 71 -12.32 -0.90 13.94
CA PHE A 71 -11.42 0.11 13.37
C PHE A 71 -12.19 1.00 12.38
N VAL A 72 -12.20 2.31 12.61
CA VAL A 72 -12.94 3.31 11.82
C VAL A 72 -12.27 3.58 10.47
N ALA A 73 -10.93 3.46 10.40
CA ALA A 73 -10.17 3.46 9.15
C ALA A 73 -9.19 2.29 9.10
N VAL A 74 -9.22 1.59 7.98
CA VAL A 74 -8.35 0.45 7.64
C VAL A 74 -7.66 0.80 6.32
N GLY A 75 -6.42 1.26 6.41
CA GLY A 75 -5.61 1.67 5.27
C GLY A 75 -4.67 0.56 4.77
N LEU A 76 -4.16 0.75 3.56
CA LEU A 76 -3.15 -0.12 2.95
C LEU A 76 -2.06 0.73 2.32
N GLN A 77 -0.79 0.49 2.67
CA GLN A 77 0.35 1.03 1.95
C GLN A 77 0.85 0.00 0.95
N SER A 78 0.87 0.35 -0.33
CA SER A 78 1.19 -0.60 -1.41
C SER A 78 1.95 0.07 -2.55
N ASN A 79 2.74 -0.72 -3.26
CA ASN A 79 3.30 -0.37 -4.55
C ASN A 79 2.29 -0.54 -5.71
N GLY A 80 1.15 -1.18 -5.45
CA GLY A 80 0.01 -1.25 -6.35
C GLY A 80 0.06 -2.30 -7.45
N ARG A 81 1.20 -2.97 -7.68
CA ARG A 81 1.38 -3.83 -8.87
C ARG A 81 0.44 -5.02 -8.91
N ARG A 82 0.33 -5.77 -7.81
CA ARG A 82 -0.59 -6.90 -7.75
C ARG A 82 -2.04 -6.44 -7.81
N LEU A 83 -2.38 -5.34 -7.16
CA LEU A 83 -3.74 -4.80 -7.15
C LEU A 83 -4.20 -4.30 -8.53
N ALA A 84 -3.27 -3.79 -9.34
CA ALA A 84 -3.54 -3.44 -10.73
C ALA A 84 -3.76 -4.70 -11.60
N ALA A 85 -3.04 -5.79 -11.33
CA ALA A 85 -3.10 -7.01 -12.13
C ALA A 85 -4.19 -8.02 -11.70
N ASP A 86 -4.70 -7.91 -10.48
CA ASP A 86 -5.60 -8.89 -9.85
C ASP A 86 -6.92 -8.22 -9.42
N ASP A 87 -7.87 -8.17 -10.35
CA ASP A 87 -9.21 -7.60 -10.14
C ASP A 87 -9.93 -8.24 -8.95
N ALA A 88 -9.80 -9.57 -8.81
CA ALA A 88 -10.47 -10.32 -7.75
C ALA A 88 -9.92 -9.92 -6.37
N LEU A 89 -8.59 -9.79 -6.24
CA LEU A 89 -7.99 -9.28 -5.01
C LEU A 89 -8.44 -7.84 -4.73
N PHE A 90 -8.34 -6.94 -5.70
CA PHE A 90 -8.75 -5.55 -5.52
C PHE A 90 -10.20 -5.44 -5.02
N SER A 91 -11.13 -6.11 -5.70
CA SER A 91 -12.54 -6.15 -5.28
C SER A 91 -12.73 -6.77 -3.91
N ALA A 92 -11.98 -7.82 -3.56
CA ALA A 92 -12.03 -8.43 -2.23
C ALA A 92 -11.57 -7.47 -1.13
N LEU A 93 -10.52 -6.67 -1.35
CA LEU A 93 -10.05 -5.69 -0.36
C LEU A 93 -11.07 -4.56 -0.15
N VAL A 94 -11.66 -4.04 -1.25
CA VAL A 94 -12.72 -3.02 -1.16
C VAL A 94 -13.94 -3.58 -0.41
N ALA A 95 -14.39 -4.80 -0.76
CA ALA A 95 -15.51 -5.46 -0.10
C ALA A 95 -15.24 -5.79 1.38
N ALA A 96 -14.00 -6.11 1.73
CA ALA A 96 -13.57 -6.32 3.12
C ALA A 96 -13.58 -5.01 3.94
N GLY A 97 -13.73 -3.86 3.29
CA GLY A 97 -13.86 -2.55 3.92
C GLY A 97 -12.57 -1.75 3.96
N LEU A 98 -11.64 -1.95 3.02
CA LEU A 98 -10.49 -1.05 2.87
C LEU A 98 -10.96 0.42 2.74
N SER A 99 -10.35 1.31 3.52
CA SER A 99 -10.78 2.73 3.68
C SER A 99 -9.99 3.68 2.81
N ASP A 100 -8.69 3.45 2.70
CA ASP A 100 -7.78 4.31 1.98
C ASP A 100 -6.57 3.51 1.48
N LEU A 101 -6.04 3.93 0.34
CA LEU A 101 -4.83 3.36 -0.25
C LEU A 101 -3.72 4.41 -0.24
N HIS A 102 -2.61 4.11 0.42
CA HIS A 102 -1.37 4.85 0.32
C HIS A 102 -0.52 4.25 -0.81
N LEU A 103 -0.70 4.78 -2.03
CA LEU A 103 -0.05 4.26 -3.24
C LEU A 103 1.33 4.90 -3.44
N SER A 104 2.34 4.08 -3.67
CA SER A 104 3.72 4.56 -3.89
C SER A 104 3.92 4.98 -5.35
N ILE A 105 4.13 6.28 -5.59
CA ILE A 105 4.55 6.84 -6.90
C ILE A 105 5.76 7.72 -6.66
N HIS A 106 6.80 7.57 -7.48
CA HIS A 106 8.15 8.09 -7.18
C HIS A 106 8.74 8.92 -8.31
N GLY A 107 7.97 9.12 -9.37
CA GLY A 107 8.35 9.88 -10.54
C GLY A 107 7.15 10.12 -11.44
N PRO A 108 7.14 11.20 -12.23
CA PRO A 108 6.03 11.57 -13.11
C PRO A 108 6.01 10.76 -14.42
N THR A 109 6.99 9.89 -14.63
CA THR A 109 7.13 9.07 -15.84
C THR A 109 7.54 7.65 -15.48
N ALA A 110 7.35 6.72 -16.42
CA ALA A 110 7.83 5.35 -16.30
C ALA A 110 9.34 5.29 -16.05
N GLU A 111 10.13 6.07 -16.79
CA GLU A 111 11.59 6.12 -16.61
C GLU A 111 11.98 6.48 -15.17
N VAL A 112 11.38 7.53 -14.60
CA VAL A 112 11.73 7.96 -13.24
C VAL A 112 11.17 6.98 -12.20
N HIS A 113 9.90 6.62 -12.27
CA HIS A 113 9.30 5.76 -11.25
C HIS A 113 9.86 4.32 -11.28
N ASP A 114 10.00 3.71 -12.45
CA ASP A 114 10.50 2.33 -12.58
C ASP A 114 11.98 2.23 -12.16
N TYR A 115 12.78 3.27 -12.41
CA TYR A 115 14.14 3.37 -11.87
C TYR A 115 14.14 3.32 -10.33
N HIS A 116 13.21 4.04 -9.70
CA HIS A 116 13.10 4.11 -8.25
C HIS A 116 12.54 2.82 -7.63
N SER A 117 11.56 2.18 -8.28
CA SER A 117 10.96 0.93 -7.83
C SER A 117 11.85 -0.30 -8.11
N GLY A 118 12.83 -0.15 -9.00
CA GLY A 118 13.64 -1.26 -9.49
C GLY A 118 12.84 -2.25 -10.34
N ARG A 119 11.70 -1.81 -10.91
CA ARG A 119 10.79 -2.69 -11.62
C ARG A 119 10.17 -2.03 -12.86
N PRO A 120 10.46 -2.54 -14.07
CA PRO A 120 9.80 -2.09 -15.30
C PRO A 120 8.27 -2.30 -15.26
N GLY A 121 7.53 -1.31 -15.75
CA GLY A 121 6.06 -1.32 -15.84
C GLY A 121 5.35 -0.97 -14.53
N SER A 122 6.07 -0.68 -13.45
CA SER A 122 5.46 -0.32 -12.16
C SER A 122 4.70 0.99 -12.22
N PHE A 123 5.14 1.96 -13.04
CA PHE A 123 4.45 3.23 -13.21
C PHE A 123 3.09 3.02 -13.88
N ALA A 124 3.05 2.24 -14.95
CA ALA A 124 1.81 1.92 -15.66
C ALA A 124 0.81 1.21 -14.73
N ALA A 125 1.28 0.27 -13.91
CA ALA A 125 0.45 -0.41 -12.92
C ALA A 125 -0.09 0.57 -11.85
N ALA A 126 0.72 1.50 -11.36
CA ALA A 126 0.27 2.51 -10.40
C ALA A 126 -0.79 3.44 -10.99
N MET A 127 -0.63 3.88 -12.24
CA MET A 127 -1.62 4.72 -12.92
C MET A 127 -2.93 3.97 -13.18
N ASP A 128 -2.88 2.71 -13.64
CA ASP A 128 -4.08 1.88 -13.80
C ASP A 128 -4.81 1.67 -12.45
N LEU A 129 -4.06 1.45 -11.37
CA LEU A 129 -4.63 1.33 -10.04
C LEU A 129 -5.29 2.62 -9.56
N LEU A 130 -4.73 3.80 -9.84
CA LEU A 130 -5.38 5.08 -9.52
C LEU A 130 -6.76 5.17 -10.17
N GLU A 131 -6.88 4.82 -11.45
CA GLU A 131 -8.16 4.83 -12.15
C GLU A 131 -9.15 3.82 -11.56
N ARG A 132 -8.67 2.62 -11.20
CA ARG A 132 -9.49 1.59 -10.52
C ARG A 132 -10.02 2.09 -9.18
N CYS A 133 -9.17 2.71 -8.36
CA CYS A 133 -9.55 3.30 -7.08
C CYS A 133 -10.58 4.42 -7.28
N ALA A 134 -10.38 5.29 -8.26
CA ALA A 134 -11.33 6.36 -8.59
C ALA A 134 -12.71 5.79 -8.98
N ARG A 135 -12.76 4.76 -9.83
CA ARG A 135 -14.02 4.08 -10.21
C ARG A 135 -14.71 3.40 -9.03
N ALA A 136 -13.93 2.86 -8.08
CA ALA A 136 -14.45 2.20 -6.88
C ALA A 136 -14.81 3.19 -5.76
N GLY A 137 -14.50 4.49 -5.91
CA GLY A 137 -14.66 5.48 -4.84
C GLY A 137 -13.73 5.24 -3.65
N LEU A 138 -12.60 4.53 -3.84
CA LEU A 138 -11.59 4.29 -2.81
C LEU A 138 -10.63 5.50 -2.76
N PRO A 139 -10.57 6.25 -1.64
CA PRO A 139 -9.62 7.33 -1.48
C PRO A 139 -8.17 6.86 -1.63
N VAL A 140 -7.37 7.61 -2.39
CA VAL A 140 -5.94 7.35 -2.57
C VAL A 140 -5.12 8.53 -2.06
N VAL A 141 -4.08 8.21 -1.29
CA VAL A 141 -3.00 9.13 -0.94
C VAL A 141 -1.75 8.68 -1.68
N VAL A 142 -1.28 9.51 -2.61
CA VAL A 142 -0.01 9.22 -3.28
C VAL A 142 1.15 9.55 -2.34
N THR A 143 2.06 8.60 -2.19
CA THR A 143 3.25 8.73 -1.35
C THR A 143 4.51 8.67 -2.21
N THR A 144 5.41 9.64 -1.97
CA THR A 144 6.68 9.75 -2.70
C THR A 144 7.83 9.81 -1.72
N VAL A 145 8.80 8.89 -1.86
CA VAL A 145 10.09 9.06 -1.21
C VAL A 145 10.92 10.03 -2.04
N ILE A 146 11.26 11.18 -1.47
CA ILE A 146 12.07 12.18 -2.13
C ILE A 146 13.54 11.74 -2.05
N THR A 147 14.17 11.63 -3.21
CA THR A 147 15.56 11.28 -3.39
C THR A 147 16.29 12.37 -4.17
N ARG A 148 17.63 12.31 -4.19
CA ARG A 148 18.44 13.20 -5.03
C ARG A 148 18.07 13.10 -6.52
N SER A 149 17.58 11.95 -6.98
CA SER A 149 17.26 11.71 -8.39
C SER A 149 15.85 12.18 -8.79
N ASN A 150 14.91 12.35 -7.87
CA ASN A 150 13.52 12.74 -8.22
C ASN A 150 13.05 14.10 -7.65
N PHE A 151 13.80 14.76 -6.76
CA PHE A 151 13.30 15.98 -6.10
C PHE A 151 12.92 17.12 -7.06
N ARG A 152 13.60 17.20 -8.22
CA ARG A 152 13.30 18.21 -9.27
C ARG A 152 12.07 17.87 -10.10
N GLU A 153 11.61 16.63 -10.03
CA GLU A 153 10.48 16.11 -10.79
C GLU A 153 9.16 16.20 -10.01
N LEU A 154 9.20 16.51 -8.71
CA LEU A 154 8.01 16.50 -7.84
C LEU A 154 6.89 17.43 -8.32
N GLY A 155 7.23 18.60 -8.86
CA GLY A 155 6.23 19.54 -9.40
C GLY A 155 5.45 18.98 -10.60
N LYS A 156 5.97 17.94 -11.26
CA LYS A 156 5.33 17.29 -12.40
C LYS A 156 4.42 16.12 -12.00
N LEU A 157 4.42 15.71 -10.73
CA LEU A 157 3.52 14.64 -10.24
C LEU A 157 2.09 15.13 -10.06
N ALA A 158 1.89 16.31 -9.46
CA ALA A 158 0.56 16.81 -9.11
C ALA A 158 -0.43 16.89 -10.30
N PRO A 159 -0.02 17.28 -11.53
CA PRO A 159 -0.93 17.28 -12.68
C PRO A 159 -1.42 15.89 -13.14
N LEU A 160 -0.85 14.80 -12.62
CA LEU A 160 -1.21 13.42 -12.99
C LEU A 160 -2.23 12.79 -12.03
N LEU A 161 -2.50 13.44 -10.88
CA LEU A 161 -3.27 12.90 -9.76
C LEU A 161 -4.60 13.64 -9.61
#